data_AF-A0A498KF48-F1
#
_entry.id   AF-A0A498KF48-F1
#
_cell.length_a   1.000
_cell.length_b   1.000
_cell.length_c   1.000
_cell.angle_alpha   90.00
_cell.angle_beta   90.00
_cell.angle_gamma   90.00
#
_symmetry.space_group_name_H-M   'P 1'
#
loop_
_entity.id
_entity.type
_entity.pdbx_description
1 polymer ?
#
loop_
_entity_poly.entity_id
_entity_poly.type
_entity_poly.pdbx_seq_one_letter_code
_entity_poly.pdbx_strand_id
1 'polypeptide(L)'
;MSHKDVWHDAEGWESTSPAVIGVKRMGDLDCEPFQTACKRKYPTDEAADDQAAMLCSLWEEYLADSSWYPFKMSMDPSGQTIDEKDDKLKNLKDEYGVHVYNAMTTALLELNEYNPSGRYAILELWNFEQSRRASLKEGISALLKQFELQKRKRN
;
A
#
# COMPACT_ATOMS: atom_id res chain seq x y z
N MET A 1 27.83 8.11 22.65
CA MET A 1 26.96 7.56 23.71
C MET A 1 25.53 7.68 23.19
N SER A 2 25.03 6.65 22.50
CA SER A 2 24.10 5.61 23.00
C SER A 2 22.72 6.20 23.33
N HIS A 3 21.57 5.73 22.80
CA HIS A 3 21.11 4.35 22.61
C HIS A 3 19.94 4.34 21.60
N LYS A 4 19.58 3.14 21.11
CA LYS A 4 18.41 2.67 20.31
C LYS A 4 18.86 2.10 18.96
N ASP A 5 19.41 0.89 18.96
CA ASP A 5 18.72 -0.42 18.93
C ASP A 5 18.09 -0.69 17.56
N VAL A 6 18.80 -1.45 16.71
CA VAL A 6 18.61 -2.90 16.49
C VAL A 6 17.33 -3.15 15.71
N TRP A 7 17.46 -3.17 14.37
CA TRP A 7 16.81 -4.06 13.41
C TRP A 7 17.41 -3.75 12.03
N HIS A 8 18.40 -4.51 11.59
CA HIS A 8 18.62 -4.77 10.17
C HIS A 8 19.16 -6.19 10.04
N ASP A 9 18.18 -7.09 10.08
CA ASP A 9 18.27 -8.51 9.82
C ASP A 9 18.59 -8.82 8.35
N ALA A 10 19.14 -10.02 8.19
CA ALA A 10 18.90 -10.95 7.09
C ALA A 10 19.32 -10.50 5.68
N GLU A 11 20.60 -10.74 5.39
CA GLU A 11 21.04 -11.08 4.04
C GLU A 11 20.25 -12.31 3.52
N GLY A 12 19.67 -12.18 2.33
CA GLY A 12 19.31 -13.32 1.48
C GLY A 12 17.82 -13.56 1.28
N TRP A 13 17.14 -12.71 0.48
CA TRP A 13 15.89 -13.10 -0.16
C TRP A 13 15.61 -12.40 -1.49
N GLU A 14 16.54 -12.46 -2.44
CA GLU A 14 16.17 -12.18 -3.84
C GLU A 14 15.65 -13.45 -4.51
N SER A 15 14.34 -13.64 -4.43
CA SER A 15 13.60 -14.49 -5.37
C SER A 15 13.17 -13.62 -6.55
N THR A 16 13.75 -13.83 -7.73
CA THR A 16 13.54 -13.04 -8.96
C THR A 16 12.19 -13.26 -9.64
N SER A 17 11.15 -13.57 -8.87
CA SER A 17 9.75 -13.52 -9.27
C SER A 17 8.93 -13.23 -8.01
N PRO A 18 8.02 -12.24 -8.02
CA PRO A 18 7.12 -12.00 -6.89
C PRO A 18 6.44 -13.32 -6.52
N ALA A 19 6.45 -13.68 -5.24
CA ALA A 19 5.72 -14.85 -4.80
C ALA A 19 4.24 -14.64 -5.11
N VAL A 20 3.63 -15.56 -5.87
CA VAL A 20 2.20 -15.50 -6.26
C VAL A 20 1.31 -15.33 -5.02
N ILE A 21 1.70 -15.98 -3.92
CA ILE A 21 1.10 -15.80 -2.60
C ILE A 21 2.13 -15.11 -1.69
N GLY A 22 1.70 -14.07 -0.99
CA GLY A 22 2.52 -13.36 -0.01
C GLY A 22 1.68 -12.61 1.01
N VAL A 23 2.30 -11.70 1.75
CA VAL A 23 1.61 -10.83 2.71
C VAL A 23 1.49 -9.44 2.09
N LYS A 24 0.29 -8.87 2.11
CA LYS A 24 0.02 -7.48 1.72
C LYS A 24 -0.37 -6.68 2.96
N ARG A 25 0.08 -5.43 3.05
CA ARG A 25 -0.40 -4.45 4.02
C ARG A 25 -1.59 -3.70 3.41
N MET A 26 -2.80 -4.05 3.84
CA MET A 26 -4.04 -3.45 3.34
C MET A 26 -4.23 -2.07 3.94
N GLY A 27 -4.33 -1.04 3.10
CA GLY A 27 -4.49 0.35 3.53
C GLY A 27 -3.20 1.16 3.63
N ASP A 28 -2.06 0.58 3.25
CA ASP A 28 -0.83 1.35 3.05
C ASP A 28 -0.95 2.25 1.82
N LEU A 29 -0.36 3.44 1.89
CA LEU A 29 -0.26 4.34 0.75
C LEU A 29 0.83 3.86 -0.20
N ASP A 30 0.48 3.67 -1.48
CA ASP A 30 1.49 3.48 -2.53
C ASP A 30 2.11 4.84 -2.90
N CYS A 31 3.39 4.98 -2.59
CA CYS A 31 4.17 6.19 -2.83
C CYS A 31 4.77 6.30 -4.23
N GLU A 32 4.79 5.24 -5.04
CA GLU A 32 5.37 5.27 -6.38
C GLU A 32 4.68 6.29 -7.31
N PRO A 33 3.34 6.44 -7.28
CA PRO A 33 2.66 7.49 -8.04
C PRO A 33 3.06 8.90 -7.62
N PHE A 34 3.32 9.14 -6.33
CA PHE A 34 3.76 10.44 -5.83
C PHE A 34 5.16 10.76 -6.33
N GLN A 35 6.09 9.81 -6.26
CA GLN A 35 7.44 9.94 -6.81
C GLN A 35 7.40 10.25 -8.31
N THR A 36 6.57 9.51 -9.05
CA THR A 36 6.39 9.72 -10.50
C THR A 36 5.83 11.10 -10.80
N ALA A 37 4.84 11.58 -10.03
CA ALA A 37 4.27 12.91 -10.22
C ALA A 37 5.29 14.01 -9.88
N CYS A 38 6.03 13.87 -8.79
CA CYS A 38 7.06 14.82 -8.37
C CYS A 38 8.21 14.93 -9.39
N LYS A 39 8.69 13.80 -9.92
CA LYS A 39 9.75 13.80 -10.95
C LYS A 39 9.37 14.57 -12.23
N ARG A 40 8.07 14.72 -12.50
CA ARG A 40 7.57 15.53 -13.63
C ARG A 40 7.44 17.02 -13.29
N LYS A 41 7.37 17.36 -12.00
CA LYS A 41 7.02 18.71 -11.51
C LYS A 41 8.25 19.48 -11.03
N TYR A 42 9.24 18.80 -10.46
CA TYR A 42 10.43 19.42 -9.88
C TYR A 42 11.65 19.29 -10.81
N PRO A 43 12.59 20.27 -10.77
CA PRO A 43 13.67 20.37 -11.75
C PRO A 43 14.83 19.40 -11.51
N THR A 44 14.98 18.87 -10.30
CA THR A 44 16.05 17.94 -9.92
C THR A 44 15.45 16.71 -9.25
N ASP A 45 16.12 15.56 -9.40
CA ASP A 45 15.69 14.32 -8.77
C ASP A 45 15.68 14.43 -7.23
N GLU A 46 16.68 15.08 -6.64
CA GLU A 46 16.74 15.32 -5.18
C GLU A 46 15.51 16.10 -4.69
N ALA A 47 15.15 17.21 -5.36
CA ALA A 47 13.99 17.99 -4.99
C ALA A 47 12.68 17.21 -5.23
N ALA A 48 12.62 16.38 -6.29
CA ALA A 48 11.47 15.54 -6.57
C ALA A 48 11.27 14.45 -5.50
N ASP A 49 12.36 13.79 -5.09
CA ASP A 49 12.32 12.72 -4.10
C ASP A 49 11.97 13.27 -2.71
N ASP A 50 12.55 14.41 -2.31
CA ASP A 50 12.19 15.09 -1.05
C ASP A 50 10.71 15.49 -1.02
N GLN A 51 10.20 16.05 -2.12
CA GLN A 51 8.80 16.46 -2.22
C GLN A 51 7.86 15.26 -2.25
N ALA A 52 8.23 14.18 -2.92
CA ALA A 52 7.45 12.94 -2.91
C ALA A 52 7.37 12.35 -1.50
N ALA A 53 8.48 12.32 -0.76
CA ALA A 53 8.51 11.85 0.62
C ALA A 53 7.62 12.71 1.53
N MET A 54 7.74 14.04 1.46
CA MET A 54 6.89 14.95 2.24
C MET A 54 5.40 14.78 1.94
N LEU A 55 5.05 14.65 0.65
CA LEU A 55 3.65 14.45 0.24
C LEU A 55 3.12 13.11 0.71
N CYS A 56 3.90 12.03 0.56
CA CYS A 56 3.51 10.72 1.06
C CYS A 56 3.19 10.76 2.55
N SER A 57 4.09 11.30 3.37
CA SER A 57 3.87 11.38 4.81
C SER A 57 2.64 12.23 5.16
N LEU A 58 2.42 13.35 4.47
CA LEU A 58 1.21 14.16 4.68
C LEU A 58 -0.07 13.38 4.38
N TRP A 59 -0.10 12.61 3.30
CA TRP A 59 -1.29 11.84 2.93
C TRP A 59 -1.48 10.59 3.80
N GLU A 60 -0.41 9.99 4.31
CA GLU A 60 -0.46 8.96 5.35
C GLU A 60 -1.04 9.51 6.66
N GLU A 61 -0.71 10.74 7.05
CA GLU A 61 -1.32 11.41 8.21
C GLU A 61 -2.82 11.61 8.00
N TYR A 62 -3.23 12.02 6.79
CA TYR A 62 -4.65 12.12 6.46
C TYR A 62 -5.35 10.75 6.48
N LEU A 63 -4.72 9.68 5.99
CA LEU A 63 -5.28 8.32 6.11
C LEU A 63 -5.55 7.93 7.57
N ALA A 64 -4.61 8.24 8.46
CA ALA A 64 -4.72 7.95 9.88
C ALA A 64 -5.74 8.85 10.62
N ASP A 65 -6.02 10.04 10.10
CA ASP A 65 -6.97 10.98 10.69
C ASP A 65 -8.43 10.48 10.54
N SER A 66 -9.01 10.04 11.66
CA SER A 66 -10.39 9.57 11.73
C SER A 66 -11.43 10.70 11.56
N SER A 67 -11.04 11.97 11.71
CA SER A 67 -11.92 13.11 11.47
C SER A 67 -12.13 13.39 9.98
N TRP A 68 -11.23 12.92 9.13
CA TRP A 68 -11.36 13.00 7.68
C TRP A 68 -11.90 11.69 7.10
N TYR A 69 -13.19 11.72 6.77
CA TYR A 69 -13.92 10.55 6.26
C TYR A 69 -14.56 10.87 4.90
N PRO A 70 -13.80 10.80 3.79
CA PRO A 70 -14.26 11.16 2.45
C PRO A 70 -15.11 10.06 1.81
N PHE A 71 -16.12 9.58 2.52
CA PHE A 71 -17.04 8.53 2.08
C PHE A 71 -18.47 9.03 2.07
N LYS A 72 -19.26 8.48 1.14
CA LYS A 72 -20.70 8.68 1.07
C LYS A 72 -21.42 7.34 0.99
N MET A 73 -22.68 7.33 1.42
CA MET A 73 -23.54 6.17 1.28
C MET A 73 -23.72 5.82 -0.20
N SER A 74 -23.62 4.53 -0.50
CA SER A 74 -23.87 3.99 -1.84
C SER A 74 -24.94 2.90 -1.77
N MET A 75 -25.54 2.59 -2.92
CA MET A 75 -26.44 1.43 -3.04
C MET A 75 -25.68 0.12 -3.26
N ASP A 76 -24.35 0.17 -3.34
CA ASP A 76 -23.51 -1.00 -3.57
C ASP A 76 -23.44 -1.89 -2.32
N PRO A 77 -23.08 -3.18 -2.46
CA PRO A 77 -22.98 -4.11 -1.34
C PRO A 77 -22.03 -3.66 -0.22
N SER A 78 -21.03 -2.83 -0.53
CA SER A 78 -20.11 -2.23 0.46
C SER A 78 -20.77 -1.18 1.35
N GLY A 79 -21.95 -0.67 0.97
CA GLY A 79 -22.70 0.38 1.66
C GLY A 79 -22.09 1.78 1.54
N GLN A 80 -20.82 1.90 1.18
CA GLN A 80 -20.08 3.16 1.11
C GLN A 80 -19.10 3.19 -0.07
N THR A 81 -18.93 4.38 -0.63
CA THR A 81 -17.97 4.67 -1.71
C THR A 81 -17.28 6.01 -1.45
N ILE A 82 -16.18 6.27 -2.15
CA ILE A 82 -15.45 7.53 -2.05
C ILE A 82 -16.35 8.70 -2.49
N ASP A 83 -16.36 9.78 -1.72
CA ASP A 83 -16.97 11.02 -2.16
C ASP A 83 -16.04 11.79 -3.10
N GLU A 84 -16.27 11.65 -4.40
CA GLU A 84 -15.54 12.39 -5.45
C GLU A 84 -15.66 13.93 -5.33
N LYS A 85 -16.56 14.43 -4.48
CA LYS A 85 -16.69 15.87 -4.19
C LYS A 85 -15.77 16.35 -3.07
N ASP A 86 -15.09 15.46 -2.35
CA ASP A 86 -14.16 15.83 -1.28
C ASP A 86 -13.07 16.76 -1.82
N ASP A 87 -12.93 17.92 -1.19
CA ASP A 87 -12.06 18.98 -1.69
C ASP A 87 -10.58 18.59 -1.62
N LYS A 88 -10.15 17.82 -0.61
CA LYS A 88 -8.76 17.35 -0.51
C LYS A 88 -8.45 16.40 -1.66
N LEU A 89 -9.32 15.41 -1.92
CA LEU A 89 -9.13 14.45 -3.01
C LEU A 89 -9.16 15.11 -4.39
N LYS A 90 -10.03 16.11 -4.59
CA LYS A 90 -10.06 16.89 -5.83
C LYS A 90 -8.77 17.66 -6.04
N ASN A 91 -8.32 18.40 -5.03
CA ASN A 91 -7.06 19.14 -5.12
C ASN A 91 -5.87 18.21 -5.37
N LEU A 92 -5.82 17.05 -4.73
CA LEU A 92 -4.78 16.04 -4.97
C LEU A 92 -4.74 15.60 -6.43
N LYS A 93 -5.92 15.29 -6.99
CA LYS A 93 -6.06 14.86 -8.38
C LYS A 93 -5.68 15.97 -9.36
N ASP A 94 -6.08 17.20 -9.08
CA ASP A 94 -5.80 18.35 -9.93
C ASP A 94 -4.29 18.71 -9.92
N GLU A 95 -3.64 18.60 -8.76
CA GLU A 95 -2.23 18.98 -8.61
C GLU A 95 -1.21 17.91 -9.01
N TYR A 96 -1.55 16.63 -8.83
CA TYR A 96 -0.62 15.50 -9.00
C TYR A 96 -1.14 14.39 -9.93
N GLY A 97 -2.39 14.48 -10.37
CA GLY A 97 -2.97 13.64 -11.40
C GLY A 97 -3.68 12.39 -10.89
N VAL A 98 -4.29 11.67 -11.85
CA VAL A 98 -5.18 10.53 -11.57
C VAL A 98 -4.48 9.34 -10.92
N HIS A 99 -3.19 9.12 -11.17
CA HIS A 99 -2.47 7.99 -10.57
C HIS A 99 -2.29 8.16 -9.06
N VAL A 100 -1.97 9.38 -8.62
CA VAL A 100 -1.86 9.73 -7.20
C VAL A 100 -3.23 9.65 -6.52
N TYR A 101 -4.27 10.17 -7.17
CA TYR A 101 -5.65 10.02 -6.70
C TYR A 101 -6.03 8.54 -6.52
N ASN A 102 -5.72 7.68 -7.50
CA ASN A 102 -6.05 6.26 -7.44
C ASN A 102 -5.34 5.54 -6.29
N ALA A 103 -4.06 5.83 -6.05
CA ALA A 103 -3.32 5.30 -4.90
C ALA A 103 -3.98 5.69 -3.58
N MET A 104 -4.33 6.97 -3.44
CA MET A 104 -5.02 7.51 -2.29
C MET A 104 -6.38 6.84 -2.04
N THR A 105 -7.22 6.74 -3.06
CA THR A 105 -8.55 6.12 -2.93
C THR A 105 -8.47 4.62 -2.69
N THR A 106 -7.46 3.93 -3.23
CA THR A 106 -7.23 2.51 -2.97
C THR A 106 -6.91 2.29 -1.50
N ALA A 107 -5.96 3.05 -0.94
CA ALA A 107 -5.61 2.97 0.47
C ALA A 107 -6.81 3.27 1.38
N LEU A 108 -7.60 4.30 1.07
CA LEU A 108 -8.83 4.63 1.80
C LEU A 108 -9.85 3.48 1.79
N LEU A 109 -10.12 2.91 0.62
CA LEU A 109 -11.05 1.79 0.47
C LEU A 109 -10.59 0.57 1.26
N GLU A 110 -9.31 0.23 1.18
CA GLU A 110 -8.72 -0.89 1.91
C GLU A 110 -8.79 -0.67 3.43
N LEU A 111 -8.48 0.52 3.93
CA LEU A 111 -8.65 0.83 5.35
C LEU A 111 -10.12 0.71 5.78
N ASN A 112 -11.06 1.17 4.97
CA ASN A 112 -12.48 1.09 5.31
C ASN A 112 -13.02 -0.34 5.28
N GLU A 113 -12.49 -1.20 4.42
CA GLU A 113 -12.89 -2.62 4.34
C GLU A 113 -12.26 -3.45 5.47
N TYR A 114 -10.97 -3.25 5.75
CA TYR A 114 -10.22 -4.12 6.66
C TYR A 114 -10.14 -3.60 8.10
N ASN A 115 -10.09 -2.27 8.28
CA ASN A 115 -9.91 -1.65 9.59
C ASN A 115 -10.61 -0.28 9.71
N PRO A 116 -11.95 -0.22 9.51
CA PRO A 116 -12.67 1.05 9.42
C PRO A 116 -12.50 1.92 10.66
N SER A 117 -12.46 1.31 11.85
CA SER A 117 -12.30 2.03 13.12
C SER A 117 -10.84 2.32 13.48
N GLY A 118 -9.91 1.43 13.13
CA GLY A 118 -8.51 1.56 13.55
C GLY A 118 -7.67 2.45 12.65
N ARG A 119 -8.02 2.56 11.36
CA ARG A 119 -7.33 3.45 10.39
C ARG A 119 -5.81 3.22 10.28
N TYR A 120 -5.37 1.99 10.54
CA TYR A 120 -3.99 1.53 10.29
C TYR A 120 -4.00 0.28 9.43
N ALA A 121 -2.91 0.05 8.71
CA ALA A 121 -2.82 -1.06 7.79
C ALA A 121 -2.82 -2.43 8.49
N ILE A 122 -3.50 -3.40 7.88
CA ILE A 122 -3.58 -4.78 8.38
C ILE A 122 -2.81 -5.72 7.43
N LEU A 123 -2.08 -6.67 8.00
CA LEU A 123 -1.43 -7.74 7.25
C LEU A 123 -2.47 -8.76 6.80
N GLU A 124 -2.56 -8.97 5.48
CA GLU A 124 -3.46 -9.95 4.87
C GLU A 124 -2.69 -10.93 4.00
N LEU A 125 -3.09 -12.20 4.03
CA LEU A 125 -2.55 -13.20 3.11
C LEU A 125 -3.14 -12.93 1.72
N TRP A 126 -2.29 -12.66 0.75
CA TRP A 126 -2.70 -12.12 -0.54
C TRP A 126 -2.23 -12.98 -1.71
N ASN A 127 -3.12 -13.17 -2.68
CA ASN A 127 -2.80 -13.71 -3.99
C ASN A 127 -2.59 -12.53 -4.94
N PHE A 128 -1.33 -12.23 -5.26
CA PHE A 128 -0.96 -11.09 -6.10
C PHE A 128 -1.34 -11.29 -7.57
N GLU A 129 -1.36 -12.54 -8.04
CA GLU A 129 -1.76 -12.88 -9.41
C GLU A 129 -3.26 -12.67 -9.63
N GLN A 130 -4.09 -13.02 -8.65
CA GLN A 130 -5.55 -12.90 -8.72
C GLN A 130 -6.10 -11.63 -8.06
N SER A 131 -5.23 -10.79 -7.51
CA SER A 131 -5.57 -9.55 -6.81
C SER A 131 -6.69 -9.72 -5.77
N ARG A 132 -6.58 -10.78 -4.95
CA ARG A 132 -7.56 -11.08 -3.89
C ARG A 132 -6.90 -11.69 -2.65
N ARG A 133 -7.66 -11.73 -1.56
CA ARG A 133 -7.29 -12.53 -0.37
C ARG A 133 -7.00 -13.97 -0.78
N ALA A 134 -5.85 -14.47 -0.35
CA ALA A 134 -5.45 -15.85 -0.52
C ALA A 134 -6.04 -16.71 0.59
N SER A 135 -6.43 -17.93 0.22
CA SER A 135 -6.89 -18.93 1.18
C SER A 135 -5.72 -19.56 1.94
N LEU A 136 -6.01 -20.11 3.12
CA LEU A 136 -5.03 -20.90 3.88
C LEU A 136 -4.44 -22.05 3.05
N LYS A 137 -5.28 -22.70 2.22
CA LYS A 137 -4.84 -23.77 1.32
C LYS A 137 -3.81 -23.26 0.30
N GLU A 138 -4.04 -22.09 -0.30
CA GLU A 138 -3.09 -21.45 -1.21
C GLU A 138 -1.77 -21.12 -0.49
N GLY A 139 -1.84 -20.57 0.72
CA GLY A 139 -0.67 -20.28 1.55
C GLY A 139 0.16 -21.52 1.87
N ILE A 140 -0.47 -22.58 2.41
CA ILE A 140 0.21 -23.85 2.71
C ILE A 140 0.83 -24.44 1.44
N SER A 141 0.10 -24.41 0.32
CA SER A 141 0.59 -24.93 -0.96
C SER A 141 1.81 -24.16 -1.47
N ALA A 142 1.84 -22.83 -1.29
CA ALA A 142 2.97 -21.99 -1.66
C ALA A 142 4.21 -22.33 -0.80
N LEU A 143 4.04 -22.47 0.52
CA LEU A 143 5.12 -22.84 1.44
C LEU A 143 5.71 -24.22 1.12
N LEU A 144 4.87 -25.22 0.86
CA LEU A 144 5.32 -26.57 0.48
C LEU A 144 6.13 -26.55 -0.82
N LYS A 145 5.69 -25.81 -1.83
CA LYS A 145 6.43 -25.65 -3.10
C LYS A 145 7.79 -24.99 -2.88
N GLN A 146 7.85 -23.92 -2.08
CA GLN A 146 9.12 -23.25 -1.75
C GLN A 146 10.07 -24.21 -1.03
N PHE A 147 9.57 -24.98 -0.06
CA PHE A 147 10.38 -25.97 0.66
C PHE A 147 10.99 -27.03 -0.26
N GLU A 148 10.22 -27.58 -1.20
CA GLU A 148 10.73 -28.56 -2.16
C GLU A 148 11.75 -27.97 -3.14
N LEU A 149 11.58 -26.71 -3.55
CA LEU A 149 12.58 -26.01 -4.37
C LEU A 149 13.90 -25.81 -3.61
N GLN A 150 13.84 -25.47 -2.33
CA GLN A 150 15.03 -25.30 -1.49
C GLN A 150 15.80 -26.61 -1.31
N LYS A 151 15.11 -27.75 -1.18
CA LYS A 151 15.77 -29.07 -1.13
C LYS A 151 16.56 -29.38 -2.41
N ARG A 152 15.99 -29.09 -3.58
CA ARG A 152 16.65 -29.36 -4.87
C ARG A 152 17.89 -28.53 -5.13
N LYS A 153 17.97 -27.32 -4.58
CA LYS A 153 19.16 -26.45 -4.69
C LYS A 153 20.34 -26.89 -3.80
N ARG A 154 20.07 -27.76 -2.82
CA ARG A 154 21.02 -28.17 -1.79
C ARG A 154 21.67 -29.52 -2.09
N ASN A 155 21.20 -30.21 -3.14
CA ASN A 155 21.74 -31.43 -3.72
C ASN A 155 22.43 -31.11 -5.03
#